data_AF-A0A963GN82-F1
#
_entry.id   AF-A0A963GN82-F1
#
_cell.length_a   1.000
_cell.length_b   1.000
_cell.length_c   1.000
_cell.angle_alpha   90.00
_cell.angle_beta   90.00
_cell.angle_gamma   90.00
#
_symmetry.space_group_name_H-M   'P 1'
#
loop_
_entity.id
_entity.type
_entity.pdbx_description
1 polymer ?
#
loop_
_entity_poly.entity_id
_entity_poly.type
_entity_poly.pdbx_seq_one_letter_code
_entity_poly.pdbx_strand_id
1 'polypeptide(L)'
;MLGSTVIQDNGPVHTHPDLLVALEPQETRWPWYRPPNWPTEPSAAAVRRWGALKLPIQIVPLPTYASWCHPIEKLWRKLRQDVTHLHRWADDLDVLRTEIDRFLDQFAQGSLELLRYVGLEVPD
;
A
#
# COMPACT_ATOMS: atom_id res chain seq x y z
N MET A 1 -8.53 12.15 13.17
CA MET A 1 -7.30 11.34 13.01
C MET A 1 -6.67 11.74 11.71
N LEU A 2 -5.42 12.19 11.70
CA LEU A 2 -4.64 12.19 10.46
C LEU A 2 -4.56 10.72 10.05
N GLY A 3 -5.08 10.35 8.88
CA GLY A 3 -5.08 8.97 8.44
C GLY A 3 -3.64 8.52 8.20
N SER A 4 -3.17 7.51 8.94
CA SER A 4 -1.88 6.88 8.63
C SER A 4 -1.96 6.24 7.25
N THR A 5 -0.93 6.47 6.45
CA THR A 5 -0.77 5.78 5.17
C THR A 5 -0.27 4.37 5.44
N VAL A 6 -0.82 3.37 4.77
CA VAL A 6 -0.42 1.97 4.95
C VAL A 6 0.34 1.47 3.73
N ILE A 7 1.45 0.79 3.96
CA ILE A 7 2.17 0.00 2.96
C ILE A 7 1.98 -1.47 3.31
N GLN A 8 1.48 -2.26 2.35
CA GLN A 8 1.38 -3.70 2.50
C GLN A 8 2.53 -4.38 1.76
N ASP A 9 3.46 -4.96 2.50
CA ASP A 9 4.61 -5.67 1.95
C ASP A 9 5.09 -6.73 2.94
N ASN A 10 5.93 -7.66 2.49
CA ASN A 10 6.55 -8.72 3.30
C ASN A 10 8.07 -8.81 3.11
N GLY A 11 8.64 -8.01 2.21
CA GLY A 11 10.08 -7.99 1.99
C GLY A 11 10.81 -7.53 3.26
N PRO A 12 11.82 -8.26 3.77
CA PRO A 12 12.51 -7.91 5.00
C PRO A 12 13.19 -6.54 4.93
N VAL A 13 13.55 -6.05 3.73
CA VAL A 13 14.12 -4.71 3.54
C VAL A 13 13.21 -3.59 4.06
N HIS A 14 11.89 -3.78 4.04
CA HIS A 14 10.94 -2.81 4.54
C HIS A 14 10.93 -2.71 6.08
N THR A 15 11.51 -3.69 6.78
CA THR A 15 11.60 -3.70 8.25
C THR A 15 13.03 -3.48 8.75
N HIS A 16 13.94 -3.04 7.86
CA HIS A 16 15.31 -2.70 8.23
C HIS A 16 15.34 -1.44 9.13
N PRO A 17 16.11 -1.41 10.23
CA PRO A 17 16.13 -0.27 11.17
C PRO A 17 16.43 1.09 10.51
N ASP A 18 17.37 1.13 9.57
CA ASP A 18 17.73 2.36 8.83
C ASP A 18 16.58 2.93 7.99
N LEU A 19 15.60 2.11 7.61
CA LEU A 19 14.37 2.58 6.96
C LEU A 19 13.36 3.03 8.02
N LEU A 20 13.14 2.21 9.04
CA LEU A 20 12.15 2.46 10.09
C LEU A 20 12.37 3.77 10.85
N VAL A 21 13.62 4.24 10.97
CA VAL A 21 13.94 5.50 11.64
C VAL A 21 13.29 6.73 11.00
N ALA A 22 12.94 6.64 9.71
CA ALA A 22 12.25 7.68 8.94
C ALA A 22 10.74 7.68 9.15
N LEU A 23 10.17 6.58 9.65
CA LEU A 23 8.72 6.38 9.79
C LEU A 23 8.27 6.72 11.22
N GLU A 24 6.96 6.82 11.40
CA GLU A 24 6.34 6.79 12.72
C GLU A 24 6.58 5.43 13.41
N PRO A 25 6.50 5.35 14.75
CA PRO A 25 6.56 4.08 15.45
C PRO A 25 5.53 3.10 14.88
N GLN A 26 5.98 1.90 14.57
CA GLN A 26 5.13 0.92 13.91
C GLN A 26 4.27 0.17 14.93
N GLU A 27 2.98 0.10 14.67
CA GLU A 27 2.01 -0.64 15.45
C GLU A 27 1.80 -2.00 14.79
N THR A 28 2.60 -3.00 15.19
CA THR A 28 2.46 -4.36 14.67
C THR A 28 2.00 -5.33 15.75
N ARG A 29 0.94 -6.10 15.44
CA ARG A 29 0.50 -7.21 16.28
C ARG A 29 1.42 -8.43 16.16
N TRP A 30 2.17 -8.53 15.07
CA TRP A 30 3.04 -9.68 14.78
C TRP A 30 4.50 -9.23 14.67
N PRO A 31 5.46 -9.98 15.24
CA PRO A 31 6.87 -9.68 15.08
C PRO A 31 7.26 -9.83 13.60
N TRP A 32 8.08 -8.91 13.09
CA TRP A 32 8.61 -9.03 11.75
C TRP A 32 9.72 -10.07 11.68
N TYR A 33 9.78 -10.77 10.56
CA TYR A 33 10.96 -11.55 10.23
C TYR A 33 12.14 -10.60 9.96
N ARG A 34 13.26 -10.83 10.65
CA ARG A 34 14.52 -10.13 10.42
C ARG A 34 15.63 -11.15 10.20
N PRO A 35 16.43 -11.03 9.12
CA PRO A 35 17.60 -11.88 8.92
C PRO A 35 18.56 -11.81 10.12
N PRO A 36 19.14 -12.94 10.57
CA PRO A 36 19.99 -12.96 11.77
C PRO A 36 21.24 -12.08 11.71
N ASN A 37 21.72 -11.78 10.50
CA ASN A 37 22.91 -10.96 10.27
C ASN A 37 22.63 -9.46 10.20
N TRP A 38 21.38 -9.04 10.42
CA TRP A 38 21.00 -7.62 10.33
C TRP A 38 21.09 -6.92 11.68
N PRO A 39 21.36 -5.60 11.70
CA PRO A 39 21.38 -4.83 12.94
C PRO A 39 19.97 -4.78 13.54
N THR A 40 19.93 -4.61 14.87
CA THR A 40 18.67 -4.39 15.59
C THR A 40 18.29 -2.93 15.71
N GLU A 41 19.28 -2.05 15.64
CA GLU A 41 19.18 -0.60 15.79
C GLU A 41 19.58 0.11 14.49
N PRO A 42 19.06 1.32 14.24
CA PRO A 42 19.46 2.10 13.07
C PRO A 42 20.90 2.57 13.16
N SER A 43 21.57 2.66 12.01
CA SER A 43 22.91 3.24 11.91
C SER A 43 22.89 4.75 12.23
N ALA A 44 23.99 5.26 12.79
CA ALA A 44 24.14 6.69 13.08
C ALA A 44 23.99 7.57 11.81
N ALA A 45 24.36 7.03 10.65
CA ALA A 45 24.18 7.72 9.36
C ALA A 45 22.69 7.83 8.99
N ALA A 46 21.91 6.76 9.16
CA ALA A 46 20.47 6.77 8.91
C ALA A 46 19.72 7.69 9.87
N VAL A 47 20.05 7.64 11.17
CA VAL A 47 19.48 8.55 12.18
C VAL A 47 19.74 10.01 11.79
N ARG A 48 20.99 10.36 11.44
CA ARG A 48 21.36 11.73 11.05
C ARG A 48 20.64 12.18 9.79
N ARG A 49 20.47 11.29 8.82
CA ARG A 49 19.90 11.64 7.51
C ARG A 49 18.38 11.71 7.54
N TRP A 50 17.72 10.80 8.25
CA TRP A 50 16.30 10.54 8.11
C TRP A 50 15.51 10.58 9.42
N GLY A 51 16.17 10.60 10.58
CA GLY A 51 15.50 10.44 11.88
C GLY A 51 14.50 11.53 12.25
N ALA A 52 14.56 12.69 11.57
CA ALA A 52 13.61 13.78 11.75
C ALA A 52 12.34 13.66 10.87
N LEU A 53 12.29 12.76 9.88
CA LEU A 53 11.18 12.70 8.91
C LEU A 53 9.85 12.29 9.54
N LYS A 54 9.85 11.26 10.39
CA LYS A 54 8.67 10.75 11.11
C LYS A 54 7.43 10.64 10.24
N LEU A 55 7.57 10.03 9.07
CA LEU A 55 6.49 9.88 8.10
C LEU A 55 5.33 9.06 8.69
N PRO A 56 4.07 9.47 8.52
CA PRO A 56 2.90 8.78 9.08
C PRO A 56 2.56 7.53 8.24
N ILE A 57 3.49 6.58 8.19
CA ILE A 57 3.41 5.37 7.39
C ILE A 57 3.52 4.15 8.29
N GLN A 58 2.54 3.26 8.20
CA GLN A 58 2.53 1.94 8.83
C GLN A 58 2.81 0.85 7.79
N ILE A 59 3.64 -0.13 8.16
CA ILE A 59 3.93 -1.31 7.36
C ILE A 59 3.09 -2.47 7.88
N VAL A 60 2.23 -3.00 7.01
CA VAL A 60 1.37 -4.13 7.31
C VAL A 60 1.88 -5.37 6.56
N PRO A 61 2.28 -6.44 7.27
CA PRO A 61 2.73 -7.66 6.62
C PRO A 61 1.67 -8.24 5.68
N LEU A 62 2.06 -8.52 4.43
CA LEU A 62 1.23 -9.23 3.45
C LEU A 62 1.74 -10.66 3.26
N PRO A 63 0.94 -11.72 3.44
CA PRO A 63 1.45 -13.07 3.24
C PRO A 63 1.94 -13.31 1.80
N THR A 64 3.05 -14.03 1.65
CA THR A 64 3.63 -14.33 0.32
C THR A 64 2.61 -15.08 -0.54
N TYR A 65 2.46 -14.65 -1.79
CA TYR A 65 1.49 -15.18 -2.76
C TYR A 65 0.01 -14.98 -2.38
N ALA A 66 -0.31 -14.10 -1.43
CA ALA A 66 -1.68 -13.81 -1.02
C ALA A 66 -2.26 -12.55 -1.70
N SER A 67 -2.29 -12.52 -3.04
CA SER A 67 -2.88 -11.39 -3.78
C SER A 67 -4.35 -11.15 -3.44
N TRP A 68 -5.08 -12.17 -2.98
CA TRP A 68 -6.47 -12.03 -2.51
C TRP A 68 -6.60 -11.21 -1.22
N CYS A 69 -5.53 -11.01 -0.46
CA CYS A 69 -5.49 -10.14 0.72
C CYS A 69 -5.07 -8.69 0.39
N HIS A 70 -4.69 -8.40 -0.86
CA HIS A 70 -4.20 -7.08 -1.27
C HIS A 70 -5.35 -6.25 -1.85
N PRO A 71 -5.84 -5.19 -1.17
CA PRO A 71 -6.98 -4.39 -1.60
C PRO A 71 -6.75 -3.70 -2.95
N ILE A 72 -5.53 -3.22 -3.21
CA ILE A 72 -5.21 -2.56 -4.48
C ILE A 72 -5.23 -3.56 -5.67
N GLU A 73 -4.85 -4.84 -5.48
CA GLU A 73 -5.04 -5.86 -6.53
C GLU A 73 -6.52 -6.06 -6.87
N LYS A 74 -7.40 -6.00 -5.85
CA LYS A 74 -8.85 -6.07 -6.08
C LYS A 74 -9.33 -4.83 -6.83
N LEU A 75 -8.85 -3.63 -6.50
CA LEU A 75 -9.16 -2.42 -7.26
C LEU A 75 -8.71 -2.56 -8.73
N TRP A 76 -7.51 -3.08 -9.00
CA TRP A 76 -7.04 -3.33 -10.36
C TRP A 76 -7.86 -4.36 -11.10
N ARG A 77 -8.29 -5.42 -10.42
CA ARG A 77 -9.23 -6.38 -10.99
C ARG A 77 -10.56 -5.72 -11.37
N LYS A 78 -11.10 -4.83 -10.53
CA LYS A 78 -12.32 -4.07 -10.83
C LYS A 78 -12.13 -3.12 -12.01
N LEU A 79 -11.04 -2.33 -12.03
CA LEU A 79 -10.69 -1.48 -13.18
C LEU A 79 -10.59 -2.30 -14.48
N ARG A 80 -9.96 -3.48 -14.41
CA ARG A 80 -9.89 -4.37 -15.56
C ARG A 80 -11.27 -4.79 -16.03
N GLN A 81 -12.12 -5.27 -15.13
CA GLN A 81 -13.46 -5.73 -15.47
C GLN A 81 -14.34 -4.63 -16.07
N ASP A 82 -14.29 -3.43 -15.50
CA ASP A 82 -15.22 -2.36 -15.81
C ASP A 82 -14.76 -1.48 -16.99
N VAL A 83 -13.44 -1.34 -17.18
CA VAL A 83 -12.87 -0.37 -18.13
C VAL A 83 -12.00 -1.02 -19.20
N THR A 84 -10.99 -1.81 -18.80
CA THR A 84 -9.92 -2.23 -19.73
C THR A 84 -10.08 -3.65 -20.29
N HIS A 85 -11.12 -4.39 -19.92
CA HIS A 85 -11.36 -5.72 -20.49
C HIS A 85 -11.99 -5.60 -21.89
N LEU A 86 -11.25 -6.05 -22.91
CA LEU A 86 -11.68 -6.01 -24.31
C LEU A 86 -12.07 -4.60 -24.79
N HIS A 87 -11.39 -3.58 -24.26
CA HIS A 87 -11.62 -2.19 -24.64
C HIS A 87 -11.22 -1.91 -26.09
N ARG A 88 -11.80 -0.86 -26.69
CA ARG A 88 -11.60 -0.51 -28.11
C ARG A 88 -10.41 0.40 -28.37
N TRP A 89 -9.86 1.02 -27.32
CA TRP A 89 -8.82 2.05 -27.38
C TRP A 89 -7.40 1.47 -27.39
N ALA A 90 -7.17 0.38 -28.14
CA ALA A 90 -5.87 -0.32 -28.12
C ALA A 90 -4.73 0.55 -28.66
N ASP A 91 -5.04 1.49 -29.55
CA ASP A 91 -4.14 2.45 -30.19
C ASP A 91 -4.39 3.91 -29.76
N ASP A 92 -5.36 4.16 -28.89
CA ASP A 92 -5.72 5.49 -28.39
C ASP A 92 -5.44 5.61 -26.89
N LEU A 93 -4.17 5.94 -26.58
CA LEU A 93 -3.70 6.07 -25.20
C LEU A 93 -4.37 7.22 -24.45
N ASP A 94 -4.72 8.30 -25.13
CA ASP A 94 -5.31 9.48 -24.49
C ASP A 94 -6.73 9.19 -24.02
N VAL A 95 -7.52 8.46 -24.84
CA VAL A 95 -8.83 7.99 -24.40
C VAL A 95 -8.69 6.97 -23.27
N LEU A 96 -7.76 6.01 -23.36
CA LEU A 96 -7.53 5.05 -22.27
C LEU A 96 -7.23 5.74 -20.93
N ARG A 97 -6.37 6.76 -20.92
CA ARG A 97 -6.07 7.55 -19.71
C ARG A 97 -7.31 8.24 -19.17
N THR A 98 -8.07 8.90 -20.04
CA THR A 98 -9.31 9.61 -19.67
C THR A 98 -10.32 8.68 -19.00
N GLU A 99 -10.46 7.44 -19.48
CA GLU A 99 -11.39 6.46 -18.93
C GLU A 99 -10.88 5.86 -17.61
N ILE A 100 -9.57 5.66 -17.46
CA ILE A 100 -8.95 5.25 -16.18
C ILE A 100 -9.15 6.35 -15.13
N ASP A 101 -8.87 7.61 -15.49
CA ASP A 101 -9.05 8.76 -14.59
C ASP A 101 -10.51 8.87 -14.14
N ARG A 102 -11.46 8.79 -15.08
CA ARG A 102 -12.89 8.80 -14.75
C ARG A 102 -13.28 7.67 -13.79
N PHE A 103 -12.73 6.46 -13.97
CA PHE A 103 -12.98 5.34 -13.07
C PHE A 103 -12.40 5.58 -11.67
N LEU A 104 -11.20 6.16 -11.56
CA LEU A 104 -10.57 6.43 -10.26
C LEU A 104 -11.26 7.61 -9.55
N ASP A 105 -11.66 8.64 -10.29
CA ASP A 105 -12.32 9.84 -9.77
C ASP A 105 -13.62 9.54 -9.03
N GLN A 106 -14.34 8.47 -9.40
CA GLN A 106 -15.55 8.04 -8.70
C GLN A 106 -15.30 7.68 -7.22
N PHE A 107 -14.04 7.43 -6.84
CA PHE A 107 -13.63 7.08 -5.48
C PHE A 107 -12.88 8.20 -4.75
N ALA A 108 -12.71 9.38 -5.36
CA ALA A 108 -11.93 10.49 -4.80
C ALA A 108 -12.43 10.99 -3.44
N GLN A 109 -13.73 10.83 -3.17
CA GLN A 109 -14.38 11.20 -1.89
C GLN A 109 -14.63 9.99 -0.97
N GLY A 110 -14.05 8.84 -1.29
CA GLY A 110 -14.31 7.56 -0.63
C GLY A 110 -15.54 6.83 -1.18
N SER A 111 -15.61 5.51 -0.96
CA SER A 111 -16.73 4.67 -1.39
C SER A 111 -16.89 3.46 -0.47
N LEU A 112 -18.02 3.38 0.23
CA LEU A 112 -18.37 2.22 1.06
C LEU A 112 -18.52 0.95 0.21
N GLU A 113 -19.05 1.09 -1.02
CA GLU A 113 -19.13 -0.03 -1.96
C GLU A 113 -17.74 -0.54 -2.33
N LEU A 114 -16.78 0.36 -2.59
CA LEU A 114 -15.41 -0.05 -2.85
C LEU A 114 -14.80 -0.73 -1.64
N LEU A 115 -14.97 -0.18 -0.43
CA LEU A 115 -14.48 -0.79 0.81
C LEU A 115 -15.04 -2.19 1.03
N ARG A 116 -16.34 -2.41 0.77
CA ARG A 116 -16.97 -3.73 0.74
C ARG A 116 -16.29 -4.66 -0.26
N TYR A 117 -16.15 -4.20 -1.50
CA TYR A 117 -15.59 -4.98 -2.59
C TYR A 117 -14.15 -5.40 -2.31
N VAL A 118 -13.32 -4.51 -1.77
CA VAL A 118 -11.93 -4.82 -1.44
C VAL A 118 -11.77 -5.57 -0.12
N GLY A 119 -12.82 -5.67 0.68
CA GLY A 119 -12.83 -6.37 1.98
C GLY A 119 -12.21 -5.56 3.12
N LEU A 120 -12.34 -4.23 3.06
CA LEU A 120 -11.90 -3.29 4.09
C LEU A 120 -13.06 -2.64 4.87
N GLU A 121 -14.32 -2.93 4.52
CA GLU A 121 -15.43 -2.54 5.38
C GLU A 121 -15.38 -3.35 6.68
N VAL A 122 -15.43 -2.65 7.81
CA VAL A 122 -15.62 -3.25 9.13
C VAL A 122 -17.13 -3.32 9.37
N PRO A 123 -17.73 -4.49 9.64
CA PRO A 123 -19.12 -4.58 10.07
C PRO A 123 -19.30 -3.82 11.39
N ASP A 124 -20.42 -3.10 11.54
CA ASP A 124 -20.87 -2.56 12.83
C ASP A 124 -21.06 -3.66 13.89
#